data_AF-E7DZ86-F1
#
_entry.id   AF-E7DZ86-F1
#
_cell.length_a   1.000
_cell.length_b   1.000
_cell.length_c   1.000
_cell.angle_alpha   90.00
_cell.angle_beta   90.00
_cell.angle_gamma   90.00
#
_symmetry.space_group_name_H-M   'P 1'
#
loop_
_entity.id
_entity.type
_entity.pdbx_description
1 polymer ?
#
loop_
_entity_poly.entity_id
_entity_poly.type
_entity_poly.pdbx_seq_one_letter_code
_entity_poly.pdbx_strand_id
1 'polypeptide(L)'
;LPHLMTRYTEISKEIRTIMAKYEAKICRENRVVGMTSTAAAKYHDLLEEMRPRILIVEEAAEMLESHIISALTTSLEHLILIGDHQQLRPSTSVHKLSEVHGLSISLFERLVMNQFPFTRLSHQRRMRPEIRQLINPIYRDPPLQDHPDVIRYPAIRGVAQSLFFLSHNEDEHNLPDSASKVNEHEAKFAAKLSFYLMQQGYSASKITIITMYSGQKTL
;
A
#
# COMPACT_ATOMS: atom_id res chain seq x y z
N LEU A 1 8.85 10.68 -44.20
CA LEU A 1 8.11 10.05 -43.08
C LEU A 1 9.05 9.31 -42.13
N PRO A 2 9.84 8.29 -42.53
CA PRO A 2 10.76 7.60 -41.61
C PRO A 2 11.84 8.52 -40.98
N HIS A 3 12.47 9.38 -41.78
CA HIS A 3 13.50 10.31 -41.30
C HIS A 3 12.98 11.34 -40.28
N LEU A 4 11.71 11.75 -40.38
CA LEU A 4 11.09 12.65 -39.40
C LEU A 4 10.82 11.94 -38.08
N MET A 5 10.39 10.67 -38.12
CA MET A 5 10.20 9.85 -36.93
C MET A 5 11.53 9.59 -36.19
N THR A 6 12.61 9.31 -36.94
CA THR A 6 13.95 9.18 -36.35
C THR A 6 14.38 10.47 -35.66
N ARG A 7 14.30 11.61 -36.37
CA ARG A 7 14.67 12.92 -35.83
C ARG A 7 13.82 13.31 -34.61
N TYR A 8 12.51 13.03 -34.64
CA TYR A 8 11.63 13.24 -33.49
C TYR A 8 12.06 12.42 -32.27
N THR A 9 12.42 11.15 -32.48
CA THR A 9 12.83 10.24 -31.41
C THR A 9 14.16 10.67 -30.79
N GLU A 10 15.11 11.11 -31.62
CA GLU A 10 16.41 11.64 -31.18
C GLU A 10 16.23 12.89 -30.31
N ILE A 11 15.49 13.90 -30.82
CA ILE A 11 15.23 15.13 -30.07
C ILE A 11 14.46 14.84 -28.78
N SER A 12 13.47 13.95 -28.82
CA SER A 12 12.72 13.55 -27.62
C SER A 12 13.62 12.88 -26.57
N LYS A 13 14.59 12.07 -27.00
CA LYS A 13 15.57 11.45 -26.10
C LYS A 13 16.53 12.48 -25.52
N GLU A 14 16.98 13.44 -26.33
CA GLU A 14 17.85 14.52 -25.88
C GLU A 14 17.16 15.39 -24.83
N ILE A 15 15.93 15.80 -25.09
CA ILE A 15 15.10 16.56 -24.13
C ILE A 15 14.95 15.80 -22.82
N ARG A 16 14.59 14.51 -22.86
CA ARG A 16 14.47 13.68 -21.64
C ARG A 16 15.77 13.63 -20.85
N THR A 17 16.90 13.47 -21.54
CA THR A 17 18.23 13.41 -20.91
C THR A 17 18.58 14.73 -20.22
N ILE A 18 18.33 15.87 -20.88
CA ILE A 18 18.59 17.20 -20.31
C ILE A 18 17.70 17.44 -19.09
N MET A 19 16.40 17.10 -19.20
CA MET A 19 15.45 17.23 -18.09
C MET A 19 15.87 16.38 -16.89
N ALA A 20 16.21 15.10 -17.10
CA ALA A 20 16.65 14.20 -16.03
C ALA A 20 17.89 14.73 -15.29
N LYS A 21 18.87 15.31 -16.00
CA LYS A 21 20.05 15.92 -15.38
C LYS A 21 19.73 17.15 -14.54
N TYR A 22 18.83 17.99 -15.05
CA TYR A 22 18.38 19.17 -14.33
C TYR A 22 17.60 18.80 -13.06
N GLU A 23 16.64 17.89 -13.17
CA GLU A 23 15.87 17.35 -12.05
C GLU A 23 16.78 16.63 -11.03
N ALA A 24 17.75 15.84 -11.49
CA ALA A 24 18.71 15.17 -10.62
C ALA A 24 19.51 16.19 -9.79
N LYS A 25 19.86 17.36 -10.35
CA LYS A 25 20.53 18.41 -9.60
C LYS A 25 19.69 18.89 -8.41
N ILE A 26 18.40 19.14 -8.64
CA ILE A 26 17.44 19.55 -7.61
C ILE A 26 17.25 18.43 -6.57
N CYS A 27 17.09 17.19 -7.02
CA CYS A 27 16.95 16.03 -6.14
C CYS A 27 18.17 15.84 -5.23
N ARG A 28 19.40 16.02 -5.76
CA ARG A 28 20.64 15.91 -4.98
C ARG A 28 20.83 17.01 -3.94
N GLU A 29 20.10 18.12 -4.02
CA GLU A 29 20.08 19.15 -2.96
C GLU A 29 19.28 18.69 -1.72
N ASN A 30 18.51 17.60 -1.84
CA ASN A 30 17.68 17.05 -0.78
C ASN A 30 18.29 15.77 -0.18
N ARG A 31 18.13 15.59 1.13
CA ARG A 31 18.64 14.39 1.84
C ARG A 31 17.80 13.15 1.57
N VAL A 32 16.51 13.33 1.30
CA VAL A 32 15.54 12.26 1.06
C VAL A 32 14.68 12.68 -0.11
N VAL A 33 14.52 11.78 -1.07
CA VAL A 33 13.66 11.96 -2.24
C VAL A 33 12.64 10.82 -2.23
N GLY A 34 11.36 11.17 -2.13
CA GLY A 34 10.26 10.21 -2.18
C GLY A 34 9.74 10.05 -3.59
N MET A 35 9.47 8.81 -4.00
CA MET A 35 8.83 8.50 -5.28
C MET A 35 7.96 7.26 -5.15
N THR A 36 6.89 7.19 -5.95
CA THR A 36 6.10 5.96 -6.08
C THR A 36 6.87 4.95 -6.91
N SER A 37 6.58 3.66 -6.71
CA SER A 37 7.21 2.58 -7.46
C SER A 37 7.03 2.71 -8.99
N THR A 38 5.86 3.13 -9.44
CA THR A 38 5.60 3.43 -10.86
C THR A 38 6.44 4.60 -11.36
N ALA A 39 6.62 5.64 -10.54
CA ALA A 39 7.49 6.76 -10.91
C ALA A 39 8.96 6.33 -10.98
N ALA A 40 9.43 5.50 -10.04
CA ALA A 40 10.77 4.93 -10.07
C ALA A 40 11.05 4.18 -11.37
N ALA A 41 10.11 3.33 -11.80
CA ALA A 41 10.21 2.59 -13.06
C ALA A 41 10.17 3.51 -14.29
N LYS A 42 9.29 4.52 -14.28
CA LYS A 42 9.09 5.44 -15.41
C LYS A 42 10.27 6.41 -15.58
N TYR A 43 10.85 6.88 -14.48
CA TYR A 43 11.90 7.90 -14.44
C TYR A 43 13.25 7.27 -14.07
N HIS A 44 13.56 6.11 -14.65
CA HIS A 44 14.83 5.41 -14.39
C HIS A 44 16.05 6.27 -14.78
N ASP A 45 15.98 7.03 -15.87
CA ASP A 45 17.03 7.97 -16.27
C ASP A 45 17.35 8.99 -15.15
N LEU A 46 16.31 9.48 -14.45
CA LEU A 46 16.48 10.39 -13.31
C LEU A 46 17.11 9.67 -12.12
N LEU A 47 16.74 8.42 -11.84
CA LEU A 47 17.35 7.62 -10.78
C LEU A 47 18.84 7.37 -11.04
N GLU A 48 19.21 6.98 -12.26
CA GLU A 48 20.61 6.78 -12.66
C GLU A 48 21.40 8.08 -12.59
N GLU A 49 20.82 9.20 -13.02
CA GLU A 49 21.47 10.51 -12.88
C GLU A 49 21.58 10.92 -11.40
N MET A 50 20.54 10.74 -10.59
CA MET A 50 20.57 11.07 -9.16
C MET A 50 21.65 10.30 -8.39
N ARG A 51 21.98 9.08 -8.84
CA ARG A 51 22.98 8.19 -8.25
C ARG A 51 22.76 7.93 -6.75
N PRO A 52 21.57 7.45 -6.32
CA PRO A 52 21.34 7.13 -4.92
C PRO A 52 22.23 5.96 -4.48
N ARG A 53 22.83 6.07 -3.30
CA ARG A 53 23.57 4.96 -2.66
C ARG A 53 22.68 4.06 -1.82
N ILE A 54 21.54 4.58 -1.36
CA ILE A 54 20.60 3.86 -0.49
C ILE A 54 19.20 3.99 -1.09
N LEU A 55 18.50 2.86 -1.21
CA LEU A 55 17.10 2.78 -1.61
C LEU A 55 16.31 2.10 -0.50
N ILE A 56 15.23 2.74 -0.06
CA ILE A 56 14.28 2.19 0.90
C ILE A 56 12.96 1.97 0.18
N VAL A 57 12.47 0.74 0.20
CA VAL A 57 11.19 0.35 -0.41
C VAL A 57 10.22 0.00 0.71
N GLU A 58 9.20 0.82 0.88
CA GLU A 58 8.06 0.52 1.75
C GLU A 58 7.06 -0.39 1.01
N GLU A 59 6.27 -1.15 1.76
CA GLU A 59 5.25 -2.09 1.24
C GLU A 59 5.83 -3.09 0.22
N ALA A 60 7.11 -3.46 0.39
CA ALA A 60 7.86 -4.27 -0.57
C ALA A 60 7.25 -5.67 -0.79
N ALA A 61 6.47 -6.16 0.17
CA ALA A 61 5.73 -7.42 0.05
C ALA A 61 4.53 -7.33 -0.91
N GLU A 62 3.93 -6.15 -1.06
CA GLU A 62 2.77 -5.87 -1.93
C GLU A 62 3.19 -5.37 -3.33
N MET A 63 4.49 -5.21 -3.56
CA MET A 63 5.03 -4.77 -4.84
C MET A 63 5.49 -5.94 -5.74
N LEU A 64 5.19 -5.82 -7.03
CA LEU A 64 5.79 -6.71 -8.04
C LEU A 64 7.31 -6.61 -7.99
N GLU A 65 7.98 -7.75 -8.08
CA GLU A 65 9.44 -7.82 -8.18
C GLU A 65 9.98 -6.90 -9.29
N SER A 66 9.34 -6.90 -10.45
CA SER A 66 9.76 -6.11 -11.61
C SER A 66 9.85 -4.62 -11.31
N HIS A 67 8.96 -4.08 -10.47
CA HIS A 67 9.00 -2.68 -10.06
C HIS A 67 10.23 -2.38 -9.20
N ILE A 68 10.58 -3.28 -8.27
CA ILE A 68 11.77 -3.11 -7.42
C ILE A 68 13.03 -3.19 -8.28
N ILE A 69 13.13 -4.21 -9.15
CA ILE A 69 14.30 -4.39 -10.03
C ILE A 69 14.49 -3.17 -10.94
N SER A 70 13.41 -2.64 -11.50
CA SER A 70 13.48 -1.48 -12.39
C SER A 70 13.95 -0.19 -11.69
N ALA A 71 13.90 -0.13 -10.36
CA ALA A 71 14.35 1.01 -9.57
C ALA A 71 15.82 0.89 -9.11
N LEU A 72 16.46 -0.27 -9.34
CA LEU A 72 17.86 -0.46 -8.99
C LEU A 72 18.75 0.32 -9.96
N THR A 73 19.77 0.98 -9.42
CA THR A 73 20.73 1.79 -10.17
C THR A 73 22.14 1.28 -9.99
N THR A 74 23.01 1.61 -10.92
CA THR A 74 24.44 1.23 -10.86
C THR A 74 25.19 1.79 -9.65
N SER A 75 24.68 2.86 -9.03
CA SER A 75 25.26 3.50 -7.85
C SER A 75 24.78 2.91 -6.52
N LEU A 76 23.81 2.01 -6.54
CA LEU A 76 23.16 1.53 -5.33
C LEU A 76 24.10 0.62 -4.53
N GLU A 77 24.33 0.98 -3.27
CA GLU A 77 25.17 0.21 -2.33
C GLU A 77 24.30 -0.54 -1.31
N HIS A 78 23.15 0.03 -0.93
CA HIS A 78 22.23 -0.54 0.08
C HIS A 78 20.78 -0.53 -0.38
N LEU A 79 20.14 -1.70 -0.38
CA LEU A 79 18.70 -1.86 -0.58
C LEU A 79 18.04 -2.28 0.74
N ILE A 80 17.07 -1.50 1.21
CA ILE A 80 16.30 -1.80 2.41
C ILE A 80 14.85 -2.04 1.99
N LEU A 81 14.37 -3.26 2.22
CA LEU A 81 13.01 -3.65 1.92
C LEU A 81 12.20 -3.76 3.21
N ILE A 82 11.11 -3.01 3.30
CA ILE A 82 10.18 -3.01 4.44
C ILE A 82 8.85 -3.53 3.91
N GLY A 83 8.34 -4.61 4.50
CA GLY A 83 7.09 -5.21 4.07
C GLY A 83 6.67 -6.36 4.99
N ASP A 84 5.49 -6.90 4.71
CA ASP A 84 4.93 -8.03 5.44
C ASP A 84 4.48 -9.12 4.47
N HIS A 85 5.27 -10.20 4.38
CA HIS A 85 5.01 -11.33 3.50
C HIS A 85 3.82 -12.20 3.94
N GLN A 86 3.23 -11.93 5.11
CA GLN A 86 2.04 -12.64 5.61
C GLN A 86 0.73 -11.89 5.29
N GLN A 87 0.81 -10.68 4.71
CA GLN A 87 -0.34 -9.87 4.32
C GLN A 87 -0.64 -10.03 2.82
N LEU A 88 -1.09 -8.95 2.17
CA LEU A 88 -1.46 -8.95 0.77
C LEU A 88 -0.23 -9.21 -0.10
N ARG A 89 -0.48 -9.89 -1.22
CA ARG A 89 0.48 -10.05 -2.31
C ARG A 89 0.18 -9.04 -3.41
N PRO A 90 1.16 -8.74 -4.29
CA PRO A 90 0.93 -7.95 -5.48
C PRO A 90 -0.19 -8.54 -6.34
N SER A 91 -1.12 -7.70 -6.76
CA SER A 91 -2.16 -8.09 -7.70
C SER A 91 -1.64 -8.10 -9.13
N THR A 92 -1.84 -9.20 -9.86
CA THR A 92 -1.52 -9.32 -11.29
C THR A 92 -2.79 -9.16 -12.12
N SER A 93 -2.77 -8.32 -13.16
CA SER A 93 -3.93 -8.13 -14.05
C SER A 93 -4.38 -9.41 -14.76
N VAL A 94 -3.49 -10.40 -14.90
CA VAL A 94 -3.79 -11.70 -15.49
C VAL A 94 -3.57 -12.78 -14.44
N HIS A 95 -4.66 -13.33 -13.91
CA HIS A 95 -4.64 -14.35 -12.84
C HIS A 95 -3.71 -15.53 -13.15
N LYS A 96 -3.74 -16.01 -14.41
CA LYS A 96 -2.91 -17.13 -14.87
C LYS A 96 -1.41 -16.86 -14.71
N LEU A 97 -0.97 -15.60 -14.83
CA LEU A 97 0.43 -15.24 -14.64
C LEU A 97 0.85 -15.30 -13.17
N SER A 98 -0.06 -15.00 -12.25
CA SER A 98 0.18 -15.21 -10.81
C SER A 98 0.29 -16.71 -10.50
N GLU A 99 -0.71 -17.52 -10.90
CA GLU A 99 -0.77 -18.94 -10.52
C GLU A 99 0.32 -19.80 -11.16
N VAL A 100 0.58 -19.61 -12.45
CA VAL A 100 1.47 -20.50 -13.22
C VAL A 100 2.92 -20.04 -13.19
N HIS A 101 3.14 -18.72 -13.16
CA HIS A 101 4.48 -18.14 -13.30
C HIS A 101 4.97 -17.43 -12.03
N GLY A 102 4.18 -17.42 -10.96
CA GLY A 102 4.60 -16.85 -9.67
C GLY A 102 4.81 -15.34 -9.69
N LEU A 103 4.19 -14.59 -10.63
CA LEU A 103 4.37 -13.13 -10.71
C LEU A 103 3.79 -12.38 -9.50
N SER A 104 2.95 -13.02 -8.69
CA SER A 104 2.48 -12.49 -7.41
C SER A 104 3.47 -12.72 -6.25
N ILE A 105 4.62 -13.36 -6.48
CA ILE A 105 5.66 -13.47 -5.46
C ILE A 105 6.54 -12.23 -5.54
N SER A 106 6.46 -11.37 -4.54
CA SER A 106 7.30 -10.17 -4.45
C SER A 106 8.78 -10.53 -4.25
N LEU A 107 9.67 -9.55 -4.50
CA LEU A 107 11.10 -9.71 -4.18
C LEU A 107 11.30 -9.98 -2.68
N PHE A 108 10.55 -9.27 -1.84
CA PHE A 108 10.57 -9.46 -0.40
C PHE A 108 10.19 -10.89 -0.01
N GLU A 109 9.06 -11.39 -0.50
CA GLU A 109 8.59 -12.74 -0.19
C GLU A 109 9.59 -13.80 -0.70
N ARG A 110 10.13 -13.64 -1.91
CA ARG A 110 11.10 -14.58 -2.46
C ARG A 110 12.41 -14.61 -1.67
N LEU A 111 12.88 -13.48 -1.14
CA LEU A 111 14.03 -13.46 -0.24
C LEU A 111 13.74 -14.23 1.05
N VAL A 112 12.55 -14.04 1.64
CA VAL A 112 12.12 -14.79 2.83
C VAL A 112 12.04 -16.30 2.54
N MET A 113 11.45 -16.72 1.42
CA MET A 113 11.38 -18.12 1.00
C MET A 113 12.78 -18.75 0.81
N ASN A 114 13.76 -17.96 0.37
CA ASN A 114 15.15 -18.37 0.23
C ASN A 114 15.96 -18.22 1.54
N GLN A 115 15.30 -18.06 2.69
CA GLN A 115 15.92 -17.97 4.02
C GLN A 115 16.91 -16.80 4.15
N PHE A 116 16.70 -15.72 3.39
CA PHE A 116 17.48 -14.51 3.54
C PHE A 116 17.20 -13.91 4.95
N PRO A 117 18.24 -13.47 5.70
CA PRO A 117 18.04 -12.92 7.03
C PRO A 117 17.13 -11.69 7.01
N PHE A 118 16.13 -11.67 7.87
CA PHE A 118 15.26 -10.51 8.08
C PHE A 118 14.99 -10.29 9.55
N THR A 119 14.59 -9.05 9.90
CA THR A 119 14.17 -8.70 11.24
C THR A 119 12.67 -8.47 11.25
N ARG A 120 11.95 -9.11 12.18
CA ARG A 120 10.53 -8.89 12.39
C ARG A 120 10.29 -7.97 13.58
N LEU A 121 9.49 -6.94 13.38
CA LEU A 121 8.96 -6.11 14.47
C LEU A 121 7.72 -6.81 15.06
N SER A 122 7.83 -7.28 16.30
CA SER A 122 6.79 -8.11 16.94
C SER A 122 5.79 -7.35 17.79
N HIS A 123 6.07 -6.08 18.13
CA HIS A 123 5.24 -5.28 19.04
C HIS A 123 4.36 -4.30 18.26
N GLN A 124 3.05 -4.52 18.29
CA GLN A 124 2.08 -3.62 17.66
C GLN A 124 1.72 -2.47 18.60
N ARG A 125 1.56 -1.27 18.02
CA ARG A 125 1.27 -0.02 18.74
C ARG A 125 0.00 0.69 18.23
N ARG A 126 -0.80 0.04 17.38
CA ARG A 126 -1.91 0.69 16.67
C ARG A 126 -3.26 0.36 17.26
N MET A 127 -3.57 -0.92 17.46
CA MET A 127 -4.94 -1.38 17.73
C MET A 127 -5.10 -1.91 19.15
N ARG A 128 -6.33 -1.86 19.68
CA ARG A 128 -6.66 -2.46 20.99
C ARG A 128 -6.47 -3.99 20.94
N PRO A 129 -6.14 -4.65 22.07
CA PRO A 129 -5.90 -6.10 22.10
C PRO A 129 -7.02 -6.95 21.48
N GLU A 130 -8.30 -6.59 21.69
CA GLU A 130 -9.43 -7.33 21.13
C GLU A 130 -9.53 -7.25 19.59
N ILE A 131 -9.02 -6.18 18.98
CA ILE A 131 -8.91 -6.08 17.51
C ILE A 131 -7.72 -6.92 17.03
N ARG A 132 -6.57 -6.82 17.72
CA ARG A 132 -5.37 -7.62 17.40
C ARG A 132 -5.65 -9.11 17.45
N GLN A 133 -6.51 -9.58 18.35
CA GLN A 133 -6.87 -10.99 18.44
C GLN A 133 -7.46 -11.55 17.15
N LEU A 134 -8.16 -10.74 16.35
CA LEU A 134 -8.72 -11.16 15.06
C LEU A 134 -7.65 -11.56 14.04
N ILE A 135 -6.43 -11.00 14.15
CA ILE A 135 -5.32 -11.28 13.22
C ILE A 135 -4.35 -12.35 13.74
N ASN A 136 -4.57 -12.91 14.93
CA ASN A 136 -3.76 -14.01 15.45
C ASN A 136 -3.65 -15.21 14.49
N PRO A 137 -4.70 -15.60 13.72
CA PRO A 137 -4.58 -16.69 12.75
C PRO A 137 -3.54 -16.43 11.64
N ILE A 138 -3.21 -15.18 11.35
CA ILE A 138 -2.20 -14.76 10.38
C ILE A 138 -0.82 -14.78 11.04
N TYR A 139 -0.70 -14.16 12.23
CA TYR A 139 0.57 -14.02 12.96
C TYR A 139 0.66 -15.00 14.12
N ARG A 140 0.92 -16.28 13.84
CA ARG A 140 0.91 -17.33 14.87
C ARG A 140 2.25 -17.52 15.59
N ASP A 141 3.35 -17.58 14.84
CA ASP A 141 4.63 -17.98 15.40
C ASP A 141 5.80 -17.08 14.93
N PRO A 142 6.35 -16.23 15.81
CA PRO A 142 5.79 -15.84 17.11
C PRO A 142 4.51 -14.97 16.96
N PRO A 143 3.64 -14.89 17.97
CA PRO A 143 2.48 -14.01 17.93
C PRO A 143 2.87 -12.53 18.01
N LEU A 144 2.03 -11.66 17.46
CA LEU A 144 2.14 -10.21 17.70
C LEU A 144 1.87 -9.90 19.17
N GLN A 145 2.69 -9.01 19.74
CA GLN A 145 2.61 -8.56 21.12
C GLN A 145 2.05 -7.14 21.18
N ASP A 146 1.24 -6.86 22.20
CA ASP A 146 0.66 -5.53 22.38
C ASP A 146 1.62 -4.64 23.17
N HIS A 147 1.94 -3.46 22.64
CA HIS A 147 2.68 -2.46 23.40
C HIS A 147 1.82 -1.93 24.57
N PRO A 148 2.38 -1.59 25.75
CA PRO A 148 1.60 -1.11 26.89
C PRO A 148 0.70 0.11 26.60
N ASP A 149 1.03 0.90 25.58
CA ASP A 149 0.21 2.04 25.15
C ASP A 149 -1.19 1.64 24.71
N VAL A 150 -1.32 0.56 23.92
CA VAL A 150 -2.62 0.17 23.34
C VAL A 150 -3.59 -0.41 24.38
N ILE A 151 -3.03 -0.91 25.48
CA ILE A 151 -3.79 -1.45 26.62
C ILE A 151 -4.46 -0.29 27.38
N ARG A 152 -3.84 0.90 27.36
CA ARG A 152 -4.32 2.12 28.05
C ARG A 152 -5.30 2.95 27.23
N TYR A 153 -5.67 2.51 26.03
CA TYR A 153 -6.61 3.26 25.19
C TYR A 153 -7.98 3.37 25.89
N PRO A 154 -8.58 4.57 25.94
CA PRO A 154 -9.87 4.75 26.57
C PRO A 154 -10.95 4.00 25.80
N ALA A 155 -12.02 3.63 26.51
CA ALA A 155 -13.21 3.08 25.87
C ALA A 155 -13.79 4.06 24.84
N ILE A 156 -14.39 3.53 23.78
CA ILE A 156 -15.08 4.35 22.77
C ILE A 156 -16.36 4.91 23.40
N ARG A 157 -16.52 6.24 23.37
CA ARG A 157 -17.67 6.92 23.97
C ARG A 157 -18.95 6.56 23.22
N GLY A 158 -20.03 6.30 23.97
CA GLY A 158 -21.35 6.00 23.43
C GLY A 158 -21.53 4.57 22.89
N VAL A 159 -20.52 3.71 22.94
CA VAL A 159 -20.67 2.30 22.58
C VAL A 159 -20.21 1.39 23.71
N ALA A 160 -20.91 0.28 23.90
CA ALA A 160 -20.60 -0.67 24.96
C ALA A 160 -19.32 -1.47 24.69
N GLN A 161 -19.00 -1.74 23.43
CA GLN A 161 -17.86 -2.54 22.99
C GLN A 161 -17.10 -1.81 21.89
N SER A 162 -15.78 -1.98 21.86
CA SER A 162 -14.92 -1.39 20.81
C SER A 162 -14.85 -2.20 19.53
N LEU A 163 -15.39 -3.42 19.55
CA LEU A 163 -15.52 -4.31 18.42
C LEU A 163 -16.87 -5.01 18.53
N PHE A 164 -17.66 -4.95 17.47
CA PHE A 164 -18.92 -5.68 17.35
C PHE A 164 -19.17 -5.99 15.87
N PHE A 165 -19.95 -7.03 15.61
CA PHE A 165 -20.45 -7.36 14.28
C PHE A 165 -21.94 -7.03 14.24
N LEU A 166 -22.36 -6.24 13.25
CA LEU A 166 -23.77 -6.00 12.98
C LEU A 166 -24.21 -6.93 11.85
N SER A 167 -25.18 -7.78 12.13
CA SER A 167 -25.82 -8.63 11.13
C SER A 167 -27.15 -8.01 10.69
N HIS A 168 -27.43 -8.04 9.40
CA HIS A 168 -28.71 -7.67 8.78
C HIS A 168 -29.00 -8.61 7.61
N ASN A 169 -30.26 -8.62 7.15
CA ASN A 169 -30.73 -9.45 6.03
C ASN A 169 -31.22 -8.59 4.85
N GLU A 170 -30.71 -7.37 4.75
CA GLU A 170 -31.06 -6.41 3.69
C GLU A 170 -30.20 -6.66 2.45
N ASP A 171 -30.86 -6.85 1.31
CA ASP A 171 -30.21 -7.21 0.06
C ASP A 171 -29.35 -6.08 -0.53
N GLU A 172 -28.30 -6.48 -1.25
CA GLU A 172 -27.51 -5.57 -2.07
C GLU A 172 -28.18 -5.26 -3.42
N HIS A 173 -27.78 -4.16 -4.04
CA HIS A 173 -28.17 -3.78 -5.39
C HIS A 173 -26.96 -3.66 -6.32
N ASN A 174 -27.19 -3.91 -7.60
CA ASN A 174 -26.22 -3.65 -8.66
C ASN A 174 -26.37 -2.21 -9.14
N LEU A 175 -25.25 -1.52 -9.38
CA LEU A 175 -25.27 -0.25 -10.08
C LEU A 175 -25.35 -0.50 -11.60
N PRO A 176 -26.20 0.23 -12.35
CA PRO A 176 -26.18 0.21 -13.81
C PRO A 176 -24.77 0.52 -14.32
N ASP A 177 -24.29 -0.24 -15.30
CA ASP A 177 -22.97 -0.08 -15.94
C ASP A 177 -21.74 -0.22 -15.02
N SER A 178 -21.88 -0.88 -13.86
CA SER A 178 -20.76 -1.17 -12.96
C SER A 178 -20.78 -2.61 -12.46
N ALA A 179 -19.59 -3.22 -12.33
CA ALA A 179 -19.43 -4.48 -11.62
C ALA A 179 -19.48 -4.31 -10.08
N SER A 180 -19.64 -3.09 -9.58
CA SER A 180 -19.68 -2.78 -8.15
C SER A 180 -21.07 -3.02 -7.56
N LYS A 181 -21.08 -3.36 -6.26
CA LYS A 181 -22.28 -3.51 -5.44
C LYS A 181 -22.51 -2.31 -4.53
N VAL A 182 -23.76 -2.13 -4.12
CA VAL A 182 -24.19 -1.17 -3.10
C VAL A 182 -25.19 -1.81 -2.13
N ASN A 183 -25.21 -1.36 -0.89
CA ASN A 183 -26.19 -1.71 0.12
C ASN A 183 -26.62 -0.43 0.86
N GLU A 184 -27.85 0.05 0.59
CA GLU A 184 -28.37 1.28 1.18
C GLU A 184 -28.54 1.19 2.69
N HIS A 185 -28.88 0.01 3.21
CA HIS A 185 -29.06 -0.18 4.65
C HIS A 185 -27.73 0.02 5.37
N GLU A 186 -26.67 -0.64 4.89
CA GLU A 186 -25.31 -0.50 5.45
C GLU A 186 -24.81 0.94 5.37
N ALA A 187 -25.01 1.62 4.23
CA ALA A 187 -24.58 3.00 4.06
C ALA A 187 -25.29 3.94 5.04
N LYS A 188 -26.62 3.83 5.14
CA LYS A 188 -27.43 4.61 6.10
C LYS A 188 -27.01 4.32 7.54
N PHE A 189 -26.73 3.06 7.88
CA PHE A 189 -26.25 2.69 9.20
C PHE A 189 -24.88 3.32 9.51
N ALA A 190 -23.91 3.16 8.61
CA ALA A 190 -22.56 3.70 8.79
C ALA A 190 -22.56 5.23 8.92
N ALA A 191 -23.38 5.93 8.13
CA ALA A 191 -23.57 7.38 8.23
C ALA A 191 -24.22 7.81 9.56
N LYS A 192 -25.25 7.09 10.03
CA LYS A 192 -25.88 7.38 11.32
C LYS A 192 -24.94 7.10 12.49
N LEU A 193 -24.17 6.02 12.43
CA LEU A 193 -23.20 5.66 13.45
C LEU A 193 -22.06 6.68 13.52
N SER A 194 -21.56 7.15 12.38
CA SER A 194 -20.52 8.19 12.36
C SER A 194 -21.04 9.51 12.95
N PHE A 195 -22.26 9.92 12.60
CA PHE A 195 -22.91 11.09 13.18
C PHE A 195 -23.13 10.94 14.69
N TYR A 196 -23.59 9.78 15.14
CA TYR A 196 -23.73 9.46 16.56
C TYR A 196 -22.40 9.59 17.31
N LEU A 197 -21.31 9.03 16.78
CA LEU A 197 -19.97 9.14 17.37
C LEU A 197 -19.49 10.60 17.41
N MET A 198 -19.79 11.40 16.39
CA MET A 198 -19.48 12.83 16.41
C MET A 198 -20.20 13.56 17.55
N GLN A 199 -21.45 13.20 17.85
CA GLN A 199 -22.19 13.73 19.00
C GLN A 199 -21.56 13.34 20.35
N GLN A 200 -20.80 12.24 20.42
CA GLN A 200 -20.03 11.85 21.60
C GLN A 200 -18.69 12.61 21.75
N GLY A 201 -18.41 13.56 20.85
CA GLY A 201 -17.25 14.43 20.86
C GLY A 201 -16.05 13.94 20.05
N TYR A 202 -16.24 12.97 19.13
CA TYR A 202 -15.22 12.62 18.15
C TYR A 202 -15.24 13.60 16.97
N SER A 203 -14.07 14.03 16.51
CA SER A 203 -13.98 14.77 15.24
C SER A 203 -14.17 13.83 14.06
N ALA A 204 -14.73 14.32 12.95
CA ALA A 204 -14.90 13.54 11.73
C ALA A 204 -13.58 12.91 11.25
N SER A 205 -12.45 13.61 11.42
CA SER A 205 -11.10 13.11 11.11
C SER A 205 -10.64 11.89 11.90
N LYS A 206 -11.32 11.54 13.00
CA LYS A 206 -11.06 10.34 13.80
C LYS A 206 -11.95 9.15 13.41
N ILE A 207 -12.84 9.33 12.45
CA ILE A 207 -13.77 8.30 11.98
C ILE A 207 -13.42 7.97 10.53
N THR A 208 -13.27 6.70 10.22
CA THR A 208 -13.00 6.22 8.86
C THR A 208 -13.93 5.07 8.54
N ILE A 209 -14.61 5.17 7.40
CA ILE A 209 -15.47 4.12 6.86
C ILE A 209 -14.71 3.47 5.69
N ILE A 210 -14.56 2.15 5.74
CA ILE A 210 -13.88 1.37 4.71
C ILE A 210 -14.90 0.40 4.13
N THR A 211 -14.95 0.29 2.80
CA THR A 211 -15.78 -0.66 2.08
C THR A 211 -15.00 -1.21 0.89
N MET A 212 -15.31 -2.46 0.51
CA MET A 212 -14.64 -3.16 -0.59
C MET A 212 -15.13 -2.73 -1.97
N TYR A 213 -16.31 -2.11 -2.05
CA TYR A 213 -16.98 -1.79 -3.32
C TYR A 213 -16.94 -0.27 -3.59
N SER A 214 -16.50 0.12 -4.78
CA SER A 214 -16.40 1.53 -5.18
C SER A 214 -17.76 2.22 -5.25
N GLY A 215 -18.79 1.49 -5.66
CA GLY A 215 -20.19 1.89 -5.61
C GLY A 215 -20.62 2.24 -4.19
N GLN A 216 -20.37 1.34 -3.22
CA GLN A 216 -20.70 1.56 -1.82
C GLN A 216 -19.96 2.76 -1.21
N LYS A 217 -18.73 3.03 -1.66
CA LYS A 217 -17.98 4.21 -1.24
C LYS A 217 -18.61 5.53 -1.74
N THR A 218 -19.26 5.48 -2.91
CA THR A 218 -19.81 6.67 -3.57
C THR A 218 -21.21 7.00 -3.10
N LEU A 219 -21.96 5.99 -2.63
CA LEU A 219 -23.29 6.11 -2.06
C LEU A 219 -23.29 6.92 -0.75
#